data_AF-A0A1D7Y1E7-F1
#
_entry.id   AF-A0A1D7Y1E7-F1
#
_cell.length_a   1.000
_cell.length_b   1.000
_cell.length_c   1.000
_cell.angle_alpha   90.00
_cell.angle_beta   90.00
_cell.angle_gamma   90.00
#
_symmetry.space_group_name_H-M   'P 1'
#
loop_
_entity.id
_entity.type
_entity.pdbx_description
1 polymer ?
#
loop_
_entity_poly.entity_id
_entity_poly.type
_entity_poly.pdbx_seq_one_letter_code
_entity_poly.pdbx_strand_id
1 'polypeptide(L)'
;MYRVGLNTSITLYRKSLRRVESQSIEPVAYKLSYEEYDDTKDEQLKLIYAAVHKLNDIEKGIVFLYLENKNYKEISETLGISEVNARVRMNRIKTKLKTQLNS
;
A
#
# COMPACT_ATOMS: atom_id res chain seq x y z
N MET A 1 5.82 -6.18 -67.09
CA MET A 1 6.68 -6.49 -65.93
C MET A 1 6.96 -5.28 -65.03
N TYR A 2 7.19 -4.07 -65.57
CA TYR A 2 7.47 -2.87 -64.75
C TYR A 2 6.36 -2.46 -63.76
N ARG A 3 5.09 -2.51 -64.20
CA ARG A 3 3.91 -2.19 -63.36
C ARG A 3 3.74 -3.11 -62.16
N VAL A 4 4.09 -4.40 -62.31
CA VAL A 4 3.98 -5.39 -61.22
C VAL A 4 5.05 -5.13 -60.16
N GLY A 5 6.29 -4.86 -60.57
CA GLY A 5 7.38 -4.52 -59.64
C GLY A 5 7.07 -3.24 -58.85
N LEU A 6 6.57 -2.20 -59.52
CA LEU A 6 6.24 -0.92 -58.88
C LEU A 6 5.07 -1.05 -57.89
N ASN A 7 4.02 -1.76 -58.26
CA ASN A 7 2.89 -1.98 -57.35
C ASN A 7 3.31 -2.79 -56.12
N THR A 8 4.22 -3.76 -56.30
CA THR A 8 4.77 -4.55 -55.19
C THR A 8 5.63 -3.70 -54.26
N SER A 9 6.55 -2.88 -54.78
CA SER A 9 7.38 -2.02 -53.93
C SER A 9 6.57 -0.97 -53.18
N ILE A 10 5.56 -0.35 -53.81
CA ILE A 10 4.60 0.56 -53.14
C ILE A 10 3.82 -0.18 -52.04
N THR A 11 3.38 -1.41 -52.30
CA THR A 11 2.63 -2.21 -51.33
C THR A 11 3.49 -2.57 -50.12
N LEU A 12 4.74 -2.96 -50.34
CA LEU A 12 5.69 -3.26 -49.25
C LEU A 12 6.01 -2.02 -48.41
N TYR A 13 6.19 -0.86 -49.04
CA TYR A 13 6.42 0.42 -48.36
C TYR A 13 5.21 0.84 -47.49
N ARG A 14 3.98 0.70 -48.01
CA ARG A 14 2.77 0.98 -47.23
C ARG A 14 2.61 0.01 -46.05
N LYS A 15 3.03 -1.25 -46.20
CA LYS A 15 3.02 -2.23 -45.10
C LYS A 15 4.06 -1.92 -44.03
N SER A 16 5.27 -1.47 -44.39
CA SER A 16 6.29 -1.11 -43.41
C SER A 16 5.89 0.10 -42.57
N LEU A 17 5.28 1.13 -43.18
CA LEU A 17 4.78 2.31 -42.46
C LEU A 17 3.63 2.03 -41.47
N ARG A 18 2.88 0.93 -41.69
CA ARG A 18 1.78 0.51 -40.79
C ARG A 18 2.27 -0.38 -39.64
N ARG A 19 3.52 -0.84 -39.69
CA ARG A 19 4.07 -1.70 -38.65
C ARG A 19 4.58 -0.82 -37.51
N VAL A 20 4.04 -0.99 -36.32
CA VAL A 20 4.62 -0.43 -35.10
C VAL A 20 5.97 -1.10 -34.89
N GLU A 21 7.05 -0.33 -34.80
CA GLU A 21 8.36 -0.87 -34.43
C GLU A 21 8.32 -1.35 -32.97
N SER A 22 8.11 -2.65 -32.78
CA SER A 22 8.29 -3.30 -31.48
C SER A 22 9.71 -3.83 -31.39
N GLN A 23 10.43 -3.47 -30.33
CA GLN A 23 11.69 -4.12 -29.99
C GLN A 23 11.41 -5.40 -29.20
N SER A 24 12.23 -6.45 -29.43
CA SER A 24 12.18 -7.65 -28.59
C SER A 24 12.53 -7.25 -27.16
N ILE A 25 11.84 -7.81 -26.17
CA ILE A 25 12.06 -7.55 -24.74
C ILE A 25 13.37 -8.23 -24.24
N GLU A 26 13.91 -9.16 -25.02
CA GLU A 26 15.10 -9.97 -24.70
C GLU A 26 16.35 -9.16 -24.26
N PRO A 27 16.70 -8.00 -24.85
CA PRO A 27 17.90 -7.24 -24.45
C PRO A 27 17.75 -6.50 -23.11
N VAL A 28 16.52 -6.33 -22.60
CA VAL A 28 16.20 -5.51 -21.42
C VAL A 28 15.74 -6.35 -20.23
N ALA A 29 15.41 -7.63 -20.45
CA ALA A 29 14.95 -8.55 -19.40
C ALA A 29 15.91 -8.67 -18.20
N TYR A 30 17.23 -8.57 -18.42
CA TYR A 30 18.22 -8.60 -17.33
C TYR A 30 18.20 -7.35 -16.43
N LYS A 31 17.67 -6.21 -16.91
CA LYS A 31 17.64 -4.94 -16.16
C LYS A 31 16.35 -4.71 -15.37
N LEU A 32 15.36 -5.59 -15.53
CA LEU A 32 14.16 -5.59 -14.68
C LEU A 32 14.50 -6.36 -13.41
N SER A 33 14.91 -5.66 -12.36
CA SER A 33 14.91 -6.22 -11.01
C SER A 33 13.45 -6.52 -10.65
N TYR A 34 13.06 -7.78 -10.74
CA TYR A 34 11.81 -8.25 -10.17
C TYR A 34 12.01 -8.29 -8.65
N GLU A 35 11.66 -7.20 -7.97
CA GLU A 35 11.43 -7.24 -6.53
C GLU A 35 10.07 -7.92 -6.33
N GLU A 36 10.09 -9.07 -5.66
CA GLU A 36 8.87 -9.79 -5.31
C GLU A 36 8.00 -8.88 -4.44
N TYR A 37 6.73 -8.66 -4.85
CA TYR A 37 5.81 -7.83 -4.10
C TYR A 37 5.50 -8.50 -2.75
N ASP A 38 6.06 -7.95 -1.67
CA ASP A 38 5.86 -8.42 -0.30
C ASP A 38 4.60 -7.79 0.33
N ASP A 39 3.45 -8.47 0.19
CA ASP A 39 2.18 -8.05 0.79
C ASP A 39 2.11 -8.27 2.31
N THR A 40 3.17 -8.82 2.94
CA THR A 40 3.17 -9.14 4.39
C THR A 40 2.85 -7.92 5.24
N LYS A 41 3.36 -6.74 4.86
CA LYS A 41 3.10 -5.49 5.58
C LYS A 41 1.64 -5.05 5.45
N ASP A 42 1.04 -5.24 4.28
CA ASP A 42 -0.34 -4.86 4.00
C ASP A 42 -1.31 -5.80 4.72
N GLU A 43 -1.01 -7.09 4.79
CA GLU A 43 -1.76 -8.05 5.61
C GLU A 43 -1.68 -7.72 7.11
N GLN A 44 -0.48 -7.44 7.62
CA GLN A 44 -0.29 -7.01 9.01
C GLN A 44 -1.06 -5.72 9.31
N LEU A 45 -1.06 -4.76 8.38
CA LEU A 45 -1.79 -3.51 8.51
C LEU A 45 -3.31 -3.75 8.57
N LYS A 46 -3.86 -4.61 7.68
CA LYS A 46 -5.27 -5.01 7.71
C LYS A 46 -5.67 -5.63 9.06
N LEU A 47 -4.83 -6.50 9.61
CA LEU A 47 -5.06 -7.11 10.93
C LEU A 47 -5.07 -6.08 12.06
N ILE A 48 -4.13 -5.13 12.06
CA ILE A 48 -4.08 -4.05 13.04
C ILE A 48 -5.36 -3.20 12.97
N TYR A 49 -5.78 -2.79 11.77
CA TYR A 49 -7.02 -2.02 11.61
C TYR A 49 -8.23 -2.78 12.13
N ALA A 50 -8.36 -4.07 11.78
CA ALA A 50 -9.44 -4.92 12.26
C ALA A 50 -9.44 -5.05 13.80
N ALA A 51 -8.26 -5.16 14.42
CA ALA A 51 -8.12 -5.22 15.88
C ALA A 51 -8.50 -3.89 16.55
N VAL A 52 -8.07 -2.75 16.00
CA VAL A 52 -8.43 -1.41 16.49
C VAL A 52 -9.95 -1.17 16.38
N HIS A 53 -10.60 -1.68 15.33
CA HIS A 53 -12.05 -1.58 15.18
C HIS A 53 -12.85 -2.28 16.30
N LYS A 54 -12.28 -3.31 16.95
CA LYS A 54 -12.87 -4.04 18.08
C LYS A 54 -12.70 -3.33 19.43
N LEU A 55 -11.96 -2.21 19.47
CA LEU A 55 -11.84 -1.39 20.67
C LEU A 55 -13.13 -0.60 20.95
N ASN A 56 -13.38 -0.27 22.22
CA ASN A 56 -14.47 0.64 22.58
C ASN A 56 -14.16 2.09 22.18
N ASP A 57 -15.16 2.96 22.19
CA ASP A 57 -15.02 4.33 21.66
C ASP A 57 -13.96 5.15 22.41
N ILE A 58 -13.84 4.98 23.73
CA ILE A 58 -12.81 5.63 24.53
C ILE A 58 -11.42 5.10 24.17
N GLU A 59 -11.27 3.78 24.02
CA GLU A 59 -10.02 3.15 23.61
C GLU A 59 -9.60 3.62 22.21
N LYS A 60 -10.55 3.72 21.26
CA LYS A 60 -10.30 4.27 19.93
C LYS A 60 -9.83 5.71 19.99
N GLY A 61 -10.51 6.56 20.76
CA GLY A 61 -10.11 7.97 20.93
C GLY A 61 -8.68 8.10 21.47
N ILE A 62 -8.31 7.28 22.45
CA ILE A 62 -6.94 7.24 23.00
C ILE A 62 -5.91 6.83 21.92
N VAL A 63 -6.21 5.82 21.10
CA VAL A 63 -5.32 5.38 20.02
C VAL A 63 -5.19 6.44 18.93
N PHE A 64 -6.29 7.03 18.48
CA PHE A 64 -6.28 8.05 17.43
C PHE A 64 -5.40 9.24 17.82
N LEU A 65 -5.62 9.81 19.01
CA LEU A 65 -4.83 10.96 19.47
C LEU A 65 -3.34 10.60 19.66
N TYR A 66 -3.04 9.37 20.10
CA TYR A 66 -1.66 8.92 20.20
C TYR A 66 -0.97 8.79 18.83
N LEU A 67 -1.69 8.33 17.80
CA LEU A 67 -1.19 8.27 16.42
C LEU A 67 -0.98 9.67 15.82
N GLU A 68 -1.75 10.66 16.27
CA GLU A 68 -1.54 12.08 15.97
C GLU A 68 -0.37 12.72 16.75
N ASN A 69 0.46 11.91 17.43
CA ASN A 69 1.57 12.35 18.28
C ASN A 69 1.17 13.26 19.45
N LYS A 70 -0.07 13.17 19.93
CA LYS A 70 -0.50 13.85 21.15
C LYS A 70 0.13 13.22 22.39
N ASN A 71 0.60 14.06 23.30
CA ASN A 71 1.08 13.57 24.58
C ASN A 71 -0.10 13.22 25.52
N TYR A 72 0.14 12.44 26.59
CA TYR A 72 -0.94 11.97 27.47
C TYR A 72 -1.70 13.11 28.16
N LYS A 73 -1.08 14.28 28.37
CA LYS A 73 -1.74 15.45 28.93
C LYS A 73 -2.78 15.98 27.94
N GLU A 74 -2.40 16.21 26.68
CA GLU A 74 -3.32 16.62 25.60
C GLU A 74 -4.44 15.60 25.38
N ILE A 75 -4.12 14.30 25.40
CA ILE A 75 -5.11 13.21 25.28
C ILE A 75 -6.12 13.28 26.43
N SER A 76 -5.63 13.51 27.65
CA SER A 76 -6.47 13.57 28.84
C SER A 76 -7.40 14.78 28.84
N GLU A 77 -6.90 15.94 28.40
CA GLU A 77 -7.67 17.17 28.24
C GLU A 77 -8.75 17.00 27.15
N THR A 78 -8.41 16.40 26.01
CA THR A 78 -9.33 16.19 24.90
C THR A 78 -10.46 15.21 25.25
N LEU A 79 -10.15 14.14 25.99
CA LEU A 79 -11.10 13.09 26.33
C LEU A 79 -11.80 13.29 27.68
N GLY A 80 -11.47 14.35 28.42
CA GLY A 80 -12.05 14.63 29.74
C GLY A 80 -11.75 13.55 30.79
N ILE A 81 -10.59 12.89 30.69
CA ILE A 81 -10.12 11.88 31.66
C ILE A 81 -8.85 12.35 32.36
N SER A 82 -8.40 11.65 33.40
CA SER A 82 -7.08 11.94 33.99
C SER A 82 -5.94 11.42 33.11
N GLU A 83 -4.79 12.11 33.14
CA GLU A 83 -3.58 11.70 32.44
C GLU A 83 -3.13 10.27 32.83
N VAL A 84 -3.24 9.93 34.12
CA VAL A 84 -2.94 8.58 34.62
C VAL A 84 -3.88 7.54 34.00
N ASN A 85 -5.18 7.84 33.91
CA ASN A 85 -6.15 6.95 33.26
C ASN A 85 -5.84 6.77 31.77
N ALA A 86 -5.50 7.84 31.05
CA ALA A 86 -5.08 7.78 29.65
C ALA A 86 -3.86 6.85 29.47
N ARG A 87 -2.82 7.01 30.30
CA ARG A 87 -1.61 6.17 30.28
C ARG A 87 -1.91 4.70 30.58
N VAL A 88 -2.69 4.42 31.62
CA VAL A 88 -3.06 3.05 32.01
C VAL A 88 -3.90 2.37 30.92
N ARG A 89 -4.88 3.09 30.36
CA ARG A 89 -5.69 2.59 29.25
C ARG A 89 -4.85 2.32 28.01
N MET A 90 -3.92 3.21 27.65
CA MET A 90 -3.01 2.98 26.53
C MET A 90 -2.20 1.68 26.70
N ASN A 91 -1.66 1.43 27.89
CA ASN A 91 -0.94 0.18 28.16
C ASN A 91 -1.86 -1.05 28.00
N ARG A 92 -3.10 -0.99 28.51
CA ARG A 92 -4.09 -2.07 28.33
C ARG A 92 -4.45 -2.30 26.86
N ILE A 93 -4.60 -1.23 26.09
CA ILE A 93 -4.89 -1.30 24.65
C ILE A 93 -3.73 -1.99 23.92
N LYS A 94 -2.47 -1.59 24.19
CA LYS A 94 -1.29 -2.24 23.60
C LYS A 94 -1.24 -3.73 23.91
N THR A 95 -1.53 -4.13 25.15
CA THR A 95 -1.62 -5.55 25.54
C THR A 95 -2.76 -6.26 24.79
N LYS A 96 -3.94 -5.66 24.73
CA LYS A 96 -5.12 -6.22 24.05
C LYS A 96 -4.87 -6.45 22.55
N LEU A 97 -4.27 -5.47 21.88
CA LEU A 97 -3.89 -5.58 20.47
C LEU A 97 -2.85 -6.69 20.26
N LYS A 98 -1.81 -6.76 21.12
CA LYS A 98 -0.80 -7.81 21.06
C LYS A 98 -1.41 -9.21 21.23
N THR A 99 -2.33 -9.38 22.17
CA THR A 99 -3.03 -10.65 22.35
C THR A 99 -3.85 -11.01 21.11
N GLN A 100 -4.62 -10.07 20.55
CA GLN A 100 -5.46 -10.35 19.38
C GLN A 100 -4.67 -10.67 18.11
N LEU A 101 -3.48 -10.10 17.94
CA LEU A 101 -2.64 -10.31 16.75
C LEU A 101 -1.76 -11.57 16.84
N ASN A 102 -1.51 -12.05 18.05
CA ASN A 102 -0.74 -13.28 18.30
C ASN A 102 -1.65 -14.51 18.56
N SER A 103 -2.97 -14.34 18.50
CA SER A 103 -3.96 -15.40 18.70
C SER A 103 -4.35 -16.05 17.38
#